data_AF-A0A7S4B0P6-F1
#
_entry.id   AF-A0A7S4B0P6-F1
#
_cell.length_a   1.000
_cell.length_b   1.000
_cell.length_c   1.000
_cell.angle_alpha   90.00
_cell.angle_beta   90.00
_cell.angle_gamma   90.00
#
_symmetry.space_group_name_H-M   'P 1'
#
loop_
_entity.id
_entity.type
_entity.pdbx_description
1 polymer ?
#
loop_
_entity_poly.entity_id
_entity_poly.type
_entity_poly.pdbx_seq_one_letter_code
_entity_poly.pdbx_strand_id
1 'polypeptide(L)'
;VSMKKGCLAWLPCTVLALALRLELTEAYACSHRWSPITSQVSTLRHPTQPLSLRAKVRSAKSGARVASPLLLAAKAKSKSKGSKTTGGGFGSKATGGFGAKKSSGVASAPTVPAADLLKRSMEVYDELKKSQAVSSADEDEEGGPSHTDYCVALRVSDGSGDATESFRDWVPVALVTLKAGAGMNTMELMPQVIGACCREIVECGCQAIPVLRKASRASMQYAFEPSDSWRTHVYDGLFSRADRRKTAASALGVEIGASAAEVKKAHRKKMMELHPDRFAGDEEGAAKAQEELIAVQSAYETLGGGQGTASGSRYASIGGKARVDFSGQLSKEALGALGKERVAQTMDFDIGGWRAGVYPMDPTVTKEFVTRNLMAGN
;
A
#
# COMPACT_ATOMS: atom_id res chain seq x y z
N VAL A 1 32.41 32.29 -78.60
CA VAL A 1 33.27 32.63 -77.44
C VAL A 1 32.70 31.92 -76.23
N SER A 2 33.56 31.15 -75.56
CA SER A 2 33.25 30.02 -74.67
C SER A 2 33.01 30.49 -73.22
N MET A 3 31.95 30.00 -72.56
CA MET A 3 31.77 30.11 -71.11
C MET A 3 32.04 28.76 -70.44
N LYS A 4 33.12 28.72 -69.64
CA LYS A 4 33.58 27.64 -68.75
C LYS A 4 32.69 27.65 -67.49
N LYS A 5 32.08 26.54 -67.02
CA LYS A 5 32.60 25.38 -66.25
C LYS A 5 33.26 25.69 -64.89
N GLY A 6 32.73 25.01 -63.85
CA GLY A 6 33.38 24.66 -62.57
C GLY A 6 32.92 25.49 -61.37
N CYS A 7 32.72 24.99 -60.15
CA CYS A 7 32.81 23.66 -59.52
C CYS A 7 32.17 23.82 -58.13
N LEU A 8 31.28 22.92 -57.73
CA LEU A 8 30.77 22.80 -56.35
C LEU A 8 31.66 21.81 -55.61
N ALA A 9 32.36 22.28 -54.58
CA ALA A 9 33.14 21.46 -53.66
C ALA A 9 32.55 21.58 -52.25
N TRP A 10 32.49 20.42 -51.60
CA TRP A 10 32.10 20.19 -50.21
C TRP A 10 32.94 20.97 -49.21
N LEU A 11 32.33 21.36 -48.08
CA LEU A 11 33.00 21.79 -46.85
C LEU A 11 32.54 20.91 -45.66
N PRO A 12 33.47 20.44 -44.80
CA PRO A 12 33.16 19.59 -43.66
C PRO A 12 33.04 20.34 -42.32
N CYS A 13 32.46 19.62 -41.36
CA CYS A 13 32.31 19.91 -39.94
C CYS A 13 33.57 20.43 -39.23
N THR A 14 33.37 21.35 -38.27
CA THR A 14 33.73 21.27 -36.83
C THR A 14 34.08 22.64 -36.26
N VAL A 15 33.84 22.80 -34.95
CA VAL A 15 34.21 23.92 -34.06
C VAL A 15 33.22 25.07 -33.99
N LEU A 16 32.29 25.02 -33.02
CA LEU A 16 31.95 26.12 -32.10
C LEU A 16 30.81 25.68 -31.15
N ALA A 17 31.13 25.45 -29.87
CA ALA A 17 30.27 25.76 -28.70
C ALA A 17 30.86 25.10 -27.44
N LEU A 18 31.99 25.65 -26.99
CA LEU A 18 32.56 25.39 -25.67
C LEU A 18 32.67 26.74 -24.97
N ALA A 19 31.56 27.23 -24.43
CA ALA A 19 31.50 28.43 -23.61
C ALA A 19 30.15 28.48 -22.86
N LEU A 20 30.09 27.86 -21.68
CA LEU A 20 29.23 28.23 -20.55
C LEU A 20 29.53 27.28 -19.39
N ARG A 21 30.66 27.50 -18.73
CA ARG A 21 31.00 26.89 -17.44
C ARG A 21 31.95 27.83 -16.73
N LEU A 22 31.42 28.61 -15.78
CA LEU A 22 32.11 29.23 -14.64
C LEU A 22 31.18 30.30 -14.04
N GLU A 23 30.53 29.99 -12.93
CA GLU A 23 30.46 30.86 -11.75
C GLU A 23 29.71 30.13 -10.62
N LEU A 24 30.19 30.33 -9.38
CA LEU A 24 29.69 29.84 -8.08
C LEU A 24 30.25 28.51 -7.57
N THR A 25 31.54 28.55 -7.21
CA THR A 25 32.06 27.79 -6.06
C THR A 25 32.80 28.75 -5.14
N GLU A 26 32.20 29.12 -4.01
CA GLU A 26 32.92 29.42 -2.77
C GLU A 26 31.95 29.57 -1.60
N ALA A 27 32.42 29.18 -0.41
CA ALA A 27 31.76 29.13 0.89
C ALA A 27 30.88 27.90 1.16
N TYR A 28 31.49 26.80 1.62
CA TYR A 28 31.07 26.09 2.84
C TYR A 28 32.15 25.10 3.27
N ALA A 29 33.15 25.58 4.01
CA ALA A 29 34.05 24.75 4.80
C ALA A 29 34.54 25.52 6.02
N CYS A 30 33.80 25.46 7.13
CA CYS A 30 34.40 25.69 8.44
C CYS A 30 33.65 24.99 9.58
N SER A 31 34.40 24.09 10.24
CA SER A 31 34.36 23.76 11.66
C SER A 31 33.08 23.21 12.29
N HIS A 32 33.07 21.90 12.57
CA HIS A 32 32.40 21.38 13.77
C HIS A 32 33.39 20.57 14.61
N ARG A 33 33.93 21.22 15.63
CA ARG A 33 34.41 20.60 16.86
C ARG A 33 34.11 21.59 17.98
N TRP A 34 33.29 21.18 18.96
CA TRP A 34 33.44 21.41 20.40
C TRP A 34 32.16 20.95 21.14
N SER A 35 32.41 19.97 22.01
CA SER A 35 31.79 19.46 23.24
C SER A 35 30.73 20.28 24.03
N PRO A 36 30.08 19.65 25.04
CA PRO A 36 28.71 19.94 25.49
C PRO A 36 28.64 20.90 26.69
N ILE A 37 27.52 21.61 26.84
CA ILE A 37 27.21 22.42 28.03
C ILE A 37 25.76 22.21 28.47
N THR A 38 25.66 21.57 29.63
CA THR A 38 24.75 21.74 30.78
C THR A 38 23.44 22.54 30.65
N SER A 39 22.39 21.89 31.17
CA SER A 39 21.27 22.40 32.00
C SER A 39 20.97 23.90 32.00
N GLN A 40 19.76 24.26 31.58
CA GLN A 40 18.93 25.19 32.35
C GLN A 40 17.44 24.81 32.30
N VAL A 41 16.92 24.63 33.51
CA VAL A 41 15.51 24.59 33.88
C VAL A 41 14.91 25.97 33.59
N SER A 42 13.79 26.02 32.88
CA SER A 42 12.90 27.18 32.93
C SER A 42 11.45 26.75 32.74
N THR A 43 10.73 26.94 33.83
CA THR A 43 9.30 26.78 34.03
C THR A 43 8.53 27.81 33.21
N LEU A 44 7.74 27.36 32.22
CA LEU A 44 6.74 28.21 31.59
C LEU A 44 5.34 27.62 31.75
N ARG A 45 4.51 28.48 32.33
CA ARG A 45 3.17 28.24 32.85
C ARG A 45 2.17 28.03 31.71
N HIS A 46 1.27 27.06 31.89
CA HIS A 46 0.06 26.88 31.10
C HIS A 46 -0.92 28.06 31.26
N PRO A 47 -1.56 28.53 30.18
CA PRO A 47 -2.85 29.18 30.25
C PRO A 47 -3.99 28.17 30.02
N THR A 48 -4.69 27.90 31.13
CA THR A 48 -6.15 27.71 31.29
C THR A 48 -7.01 27.37 30.07
N GLN A 49 -7.65 26.19 30.15
CA GLN A 49 -8.81 25.81 29.34
C GLN A 49 -10.07 26.61 29.73
N PRO A 50 -10.96 26.94 28.78
CA PRO A 50 -12.33 27.30 29.10
C PRO A 50 -13.25 26.06 29.13
N LEU A 51 -14.07 26.05 30.16
CA LEU A 51 -15.15 25.12 30.48
C LEU A 51 -16.18 25.01 29.34
N SER A 52 -16.37 23.81 28.80
CA SER A 52 -17.49 23.49 27.91
C SER A 52 -18.58 22.74 28.67
N LEU A 53 -19.76 23.36 28.68
CA LEU A 53 -20.97 22.98 29.39
C LEU A 53 -21.49 21.59 29.03
N ARG A 54 -21.90 20.90 30.09
CA ARG A 54 -22.48 19.56 30.14
C ARG A 54 -23.98 19.65 29.77
N ALA A 55 -24.34 19.38 28.52
CA ALA A 55 -25.74 19.22 28.13
C ALA A 55 -26.23 17.79 28.47
N LYS A 56 -27.12 17.69 29.45
CA LYS A 56 -27.92 16.50 29.76
C LYS A 56 -28.95 16.30 28.64
N VAL A 57 -28.86 15.21 27.88
CA VAL A 57 -30.00 14.68 27.13
C VAL A 57 -30.56 13.49 27.91
N ARG A 58 -31.77 13.69 28.45
CA ARG A 58 -32.60 12.65 29.06
C ARG A 58 -33.52 12.05 28.00
N SER A 59 -33.61 10.72 28.06
CA SER A 59 -34.84 9.92 27.97
C SER A 59 -35.66 9.92 26.68
N ALA A 60 -35.72 8.76 26.03
CA ALA A 60 -36.99 8.08 25.80
C ALA A 60 -36.78 6.56 25.70
N LYS A 61 -37.29 5.85 26.72
CA LYS A 61 -37.57 4.40 26.66
C LYS A 61 -38.75 4.20 25.70
N SER A 62 -38.62 3.29 24.74
CA SER A 62 -39.78 2.57 24.24
C SER A 62 -39.43 1.08 24.21
N GLY A 63 -40.12 0.33 25.06
CA GLY A 63 -40.17 -1.11 25.00
C GLY A 63 -41.46 -1.50 24.30
N ALA A 64 -41.38 -2.45 23.38
CA ALA A 64 -42.52 -3.26 22.97
C ALA A 64 -42.00 -4.65 22.60
N ARG A 65 -42.43 -5.63 23.40
CA ARG A 65 -42.30 -7.07 23.14
C ARG A 65 -43.42 -7.48 22.17
N VAL A 66 -43.11 -8.26 21.13
CA VAL A 66 -44.01 -9.25 20.51
C VAL A 66 -43.11 -10.31 19.85
N ALA A 67 -42.85 -11.44 20.51
CA ALA A 67 -43.48 -12.75 20.30
C ALA A 67 -43.17 -13.40 18.93
N SER A 68 -42.34 -14.44 18.97
CA SER A 68 -42.18 -15.44 17.91
C SER A 68 -43.45 -16.29 17.74
N PRO A 69 -43.61 -16.95 16.59
CA PRO A 69 -43.84 -18.39 16.68
C PRO A 69 -43.00 -19.21 15.70
N LEU A 70 -42.51 -20.34 16.24
CA LEU A 70 -42.12 -21.57 15.56
C LEU A 70 -43.38 -22.26 15.01
N LEU A 71 -43.29 -22.87 13.81
CA LEU A 71 -43.98 -24.10 13.32
C LEU A 71 -43.62 -24.26 11.82
N LEU A 72 -42.71 -25.19 11.46
CA LEU A 72 -42.96 -26.58 11.00
C LEU A 72 -43.54 -26.74 9.57
N ALA A 73 -42.70 -27.36 8.72
CA ALA A 73 -42.97 -28.33 7.64
C ALA A 73 -43.89 -27.98 6.44
N ALA A 74 -43.36 -28.14 5.22
CA ALA A 74 -43.66 -29.31 4.36
C ALA A 74 -43.14 -29.13 2.90
N LYS A 75 -42.60 -30.22 2.36
CA LYS A 75 -42.32 -30.47 0.93
C LYS A 75 -43.59 -30.37 0.08
N ALA A 76 -43.49 -29.81 -1.13
CA ALA A 76 -44.24 -30.31 -2.28
C ALA A 76 -43.51 -30.01 -3.60
N LYS A 77 -43.05 -31.08 -4.27
CA LYS A 77 -42.74 -31.12 -5.70
C LYS A 77 -44.08 -31.16 -6.46
N SER A 78 -44.22 -30.38 -7.53
CA SER A 78 -45.15 -30.75 -8.61
C SER A 78 -44.53 -30.47 -9.99
N LYS A 79 -44.44 -31.54 -10.78
CA LYS A 79 -44.22 -31.57 -12.22
C LYS A 79 -45.58 -31.42 -12.89
N SER A 80 -45.68 -30.64 -13.98
CA SER A 80 -46.58 -30.89 -15.10
C SER A 80 -45.94 -30.28 -16.35
N LYS A 81 -45.55 -31.07 -17.37
CA LYS A 81 -46.34 -31.43 -18.59
C LYS A 81 -47.04 -30.19 -19.15
N GLY A 82 -46.64 -29.61 -20.28
CA GLY A 82 -46.38 -30.26 -21.58
C GLY A 82 -47.62 -30.07 -22.45
N SER A 83 -47.61 -29.08 -23.34
CA SER A 83 -48.58 -28.97 -24.43
C SER A 83 -47.87 -28.48 -25.69
N LYS A 84 -48.04 -29.28 -26.73
CA LYS A 84 -47.47 -29.21 -28.06
C LYS A 84 -48.64 -28.85 -28.97
N THR A 85 -48.59 -27.68 -29.62
CA THR A 85 -49.57 -27.34 -30.66
C THR A 85 -48.82 -26.97 -31.94
N THR A 86 -49.08 -27.80 -32.95
CA THR A 86 -48.68 -27.72 -34.34
C THR A 86 -49.59 -26.77 -35.13
N GLY A 87 -49.03 -26.19 -36.19
CA GLY A 87 -49.75 -25.46 -37.26
C GLY A 87 -49.13 -24.07 -37.46
N GLY A 88 -48.58 -23.65 -38.59
CA GLY A 88 -48.75 -24.13 -39.96
C GLY A 88 -49.36 -23.00 -40.80
N GLY A 89 -48.51 -22.20 -41.44
CA GLY A 89 -48.80 -21.61 -42.76
C GLY A 89 -49.29 -20.16 -42.85
N PHE A 90 -48.82 -19.53 -43.93
CA PHE A 90 -49.28 -18.33 -44.63
C PHE A 90 -48.77 -16.96 -44.17
N GLY A 91 -47.98 -16.36 -45.07
CA GLY A 91 -47.35 -15.07 -44.91
C GLY A 91 -48.23 -13.89 -45.25
N SER A 92 -47.68 -12.70 -45.01
CA SER A 92 -47.99 -11.51 -45.78
C SER A 92 -46.89 -10.47 -45.63
N LYS A 93 -46.71 -9.77 -46.73
CA LYS A 93 -45.74 -8.76 -47.09
C LYS A 93 -46.15 -7.42 -46.45
N ALA A 94 -45.27 -6.78 -45.69
CA ALA A 94 -45.33 -5.35 -45.35
C ALA A 94 -43.92 -4.91 -44.92
N THR A 95 -43.07 -4.33 -45.77
CA THR A 95 -42.95 -2.89 -46.10
C THR A 95 -43.24 -1.93 -44.95
N GLY A 96 -42.17 -1.32 -44.43
CA GLY A 96 -42.13 -0.23 -43.43
C GLY A 96 -41.05 -0.53 -42.39
N GLY A 97 -39.88 0.11 -42.32
CA GLY A 97 -39.56 1.50 -42.60
C GLY A 97 -39.27 2.23 -41.29
N PHE A 98 -38.15 1.92 -40.63
CA PHE A 98 -37.54 2.79 -39.61
C PHE A 98 -36.02 2.55 -39.58
N GLY A 99 -35.27 3.57 -40.05
CA GLY A 99 -33.82 3.53 -40.14
C GLY A 99 -33.16 3.60 -38.77
N ALA A 100 -32.77 2.44 -38.24
CA ALA A 100 -31.75 2.37 -37.20
C ALA A 100 -30.38 2.59 -37.85
N LYS A 101 -29.77 3.75 -37.60
CA LYS A 101 -28.36 4.01 -37.93
C LYS A 101 -27.52 2.92 -37.26
N LYS A 102 -27.01 1.97 -38.05
CA LYS A 102 -25.88 1.12 -37.67
C LYS A 102 -24.70 2.05 -37.41
N SER A 103 -24.47 2.40 -36.15
CA SER A 103 -23.17 2.91 -35.73
C SER A 103 -22.16 1.83 -36.11
N SER A 104 -21.28 2.15 -37.05
CA SER A 104 -20.12 1.35 -37.41
C SER A 104 -19.30 1.11 -36.15
N GLY A 105 -19.54 -0.03 -35.50
CA GLY A 105 -18.78 -0.48 -34.36
C GLY A 105 -17.35 -0.69 -34.82
N VAL A 106 -16.49 0.27 -34.51
CA VAL A 106 -15.04 0.08 -34.56
C VAL A 106 -14.77 -1.13 -33.69
N ALA A 107 -14.38 -2.26 -34.31
CA ALA A 107 -14.04 -3.46 -33.58
C ALA A 107 -12.92 -3.10 -32.61
N SER A 108 -13.24 -3.05 -31.31
CA SER A 108 -12.25 -2.82 -30.27
C SER A 108 -11.19 -3.91 -30.39
N ALA A 109 -9.93 -3.52 -30.56
CA ALA A 109 -8.81 -4.46 -30.64
C ALA A 109 -8.88 -5.50 -29.50
N PRO A 110 -8.51 -6.77 -29.76
CA PRO A 110 -8.56 -7.81 -28.75
C PRO A 110 -7.72 -7.39 -27.54
N THR A 111 -8.38 -7.29 -26.38
CA THR A 111 -7.72 -6.91 -25.14
C THR A 111 -6.87 -8.08 -24.66
N VAL A 112 -5.55 -7.88 -24.54
CA VAL A 112 -4.61 -8.89 -24.01
C VAL A 112 -5.09 -9.37 -22.63
N PRO A 113 -5.18 -10.68 -22.35
CA PRO A 113 -5.57 -11.21 -21.04
C PRO A 113 -4.68 -10.69 -19.89
N ALA A 114 -5.25 -10.52 -18.69
CA ALA A 114 -4.50 -9.99 -17.54
C ALA A 114 -3.35 -10.92 -17.08
N ALA A 115 -3.53 -12.25 -17.22
CA ALA A 115 -2.49 -13.23 -16.94
C ALA A 115 -1.27 -13.08 -17.85
N ASP A 116 -1.50 -12.81 -19.14
CA ASP A 116 -0.41 -12.62 -20.11
C ASP A 116 0.34 -11.31 -19.85
N LEU A 117 -0.37 -10.25 -19.44
CA LEU A 117 0.25 -8.99 -19.01
C LEU A 117 1.10 -9.19 -17.77
N LEU A 118 0.58 -9.91 -16.77
CA LEU A 118 1.34 -10.21 -15.55
C LEU A 118 2.60 -11.03 -15.86
N LYS A 119 2.51 -12.03 -16.76
CA LYS A 119 3.70 -12.80 -17.16
C LYS A 119 4.80 -11.90 -17.73
N ARG A 120 4.46 -11.00 -18.67
CA ARG A 120 5.41 -10.03 -19.22
C ARG A 120 5.95 -9.09 -18.13
N SER A 121 5.10 -8.67 -17.21
CA SER A 121 5.50 -7.78 -16.11
C SER A 121 6.46 -8.45 -15.12
N MET A 122 6.33 -9.75 -14.91
CA MET A 122 7.27 -10.55 -14.12
C MET A 122 8.64 -10.68 -14.80
N GLU A 123 8.66 -10.86 -16.12
CA GLU A 123 9.91 -10.86 -16.91
C GLU A 123 10.63 -9.51 -16.75
N VAL A 124 9.91 -8.38 -16.86
CA VAL A 124 10.46 -7.04 -16.61
C VAL A 124 10.95 -6.90 -15.15
N TYR A 125 10.22 -7.44 -14.18
CA TYR A 125 10.63 -7.41 -12.77
C TYR A 125 11.99 -8.08 -12.58
N ASP A 126 12.16 -9.30 -13.11
CA ASP A 126 13.40 -10.07 -12.99
C ASP A 126 14.57 -9.37 -13.72
N GLU A 127 14.33 -8.79 -14.89
CA GLU A 127 15.31 -7.97 -15.62
C GLU A 127 15.75 -6.75 -14.80
N LEU A 128 14.80 -6.02 -14.21
CA LEU A 128 15.11 -4.86 -13.38
C LEU A 128 15.88 -5.26 -12.13
N LYS A 129 15.51 -6.37 -11.48
CA LYS A 129 16.25 -6.93 -10.33
C LYS A 129 17.67 -7.33 -10.67
N LYS A 130 17.86 -7.99 -11.82
CA LYS A 130 19.19 -8.32 -12.30
C LYS A 130 20.02 -7.06 -12.56
N SER A 131 19.42 -6.04 -13.19
CA SER A 131 20.11 -4.78 -13.46
C SER A 131 20.49 -4.02 -12.17
N GLN A 132 19.64 -4.07 -11.14
CA GLN A 132 19.90 -3.48 -9.82
C GLN A 132 21.12 -4.14 -9.15
N ALA A 133 21.21 -5.47 -9.22
CA ALA A 133 22.32 -6.22 -8.63
C ALA A 133 23.66 -5.94 -9.32
N VAL A 134 23.64 -5.69 -10.63
CA VAL A 134 24.84 -5.30 -11.39
C VAL A 134 25.26 -3.88 -11.01
N SER A 135 24.34 -2.91 -11.01
CA SER A 135 24.67 -1.51 -10.66
C SER A 135 25.15 -1.34 -9.22
N SER A 136 24.70 -2.20 -8.29
CA SER A 136 25.20 -2.16 -6.90
C SER A 136 26.61 -2.70 -6.72
N ALA A 137 27.15 -3.44 -7.71
CA ALA A 137 28.51 -3.95 -7.67
C ALA A 137 29.54 -2.93 -8.15
N ASP A 138 29.09 -1.94 -8.94
CA ASP A 138 29.90 -0.87 -9.51
C ASP A 138 29.64 0.43 -8.72
N GLU A 139 30.23 0.54 -7.52
CA GLU A 139 29.99 1.63 -6.55
C GLU A 139 30.40 3.05 -7.05
N ASP A 140 30.98 3.17 -8.25
CA ASP A 140 31.59 4.40 -8.77
C ASP A 140 30.69 5.22 -9.72
N GLU A 141 29.47 4.76 -10.06
CA GLU A 141 28.58 5.45 -11.01
C GLU A 141 27.58 6.41 -10.32
N GLU A 142 28.10 7.54 -9.83
CA GLU A 142 27.29 8.63 -9.26
C GLU A 142 26.43 9.28 -10.37
N GLY A 143 25.11 9.05 -10.35
CA GLY A 143 24.15 9.66 -11.29
C GLY A 143 23.38 8.70 -12.19
N GLY A 144 23.47 7.38 -11.96
CA GLY A 144 22.68 6.39 -12.68
C GLY A 144 21.17 6.40 -12.34
N PRO A 145 20.34 5.69 -13.14
CA PRO A 145 18.93 5.51 -12.85
C PRO A 145 18.72 4.77 -11.51
N SER A 146 17.78 5.27 -10.70
CA SER A 146 17.49 4.69 -9.38
C SER A 146 16.55 3.50 -9.47
N HIS A 147 16.81 2.46 -8.68
CA HIS A 147 15.88 1.34 -8.46
C HIS A 147 15.24 1.46 -7.08
N THR A 148 13.93 1.25 -7.02
CA THR A 148 13.20 1.22 -5.75
C THR A 148 12.12 0.15 -5.79
N ASP A 149 11.99 -0.57 -4.68
CA ASP A 149 10.99 -1.62 -4.53
C ASP A 149 9.82 -1.14 -3.68
N TYR A 150 8.63 -1.57 -4.05
CA TYR A 150 7.40 -1.23 -3.35
C TYR A 150 6.55 -2.47 -3.10
N CYS A 151 5.90 -2.50 -1.95
CA CYS A 151 4.76 -3.38 -1.72
C CYS A 151 3.48 -2.64 -2.10
N VAL A 152 2.62 -3.28 -2.90
CA VAL A 152 1.32 -2.75 -3.28
C VAL A 152 0.22 -3.54 -2.58
N ALA A 153 -0.66 -2.81 -1.91
CA ALA A 153 -1.82 -3.35 -1.23
C ALA A 153 -3.13 -2.94 -1.93
N LEU A 154 -4.09 -3.86 -1.90
CA LEU A 154 -5.44 -3.67 -2.41
C LEU A 154 -6.45 -3.72 -1.28
N ARG A 155 -7.50 -2.92 -1.42
CA ARG A 155 -8.77 -3.16 -0.73
C ARG A 155 -9.92 -2.92 -1.68
N VAL A 156 -11.09 -3.41 -1.29
CA VAL A 156 -12.30 -3.39 -2.10
C VAL A 156 -13.36 -2.64 -1.32
N SER A 157 -13.95 -1.60 -1.91
CA SER A 157 -15.01 -0.83 -1.26
C SER A 157 -16.28 -1.66 -1.06
N ASP A 158 -17.08 -1.23 -0.09
CA ASP A 158 -18.36 -1.86 0.25
C ASP A 158 -19.29 -1.98 -0.96
N GLY A 159 -20.09 -3.04 -0.98
CA GLY A 159 -21.13 -3.26 -1.99
C GLY A 159 -20.65 -3.84 -3.33
N SER A 160 -19.43 -4.36 -3.41
CA SER A 160 -18.88 -4.92 -4.67
C SER A 160 -18.78 -6.45 -4.71
N GLY A 161 -19.57 -7.11 -3.87
CA GLY A 161 -19.84 -8.55 -3.93
C GLY A 161 -18.98 -9.38 -2.97
N ASP A 162 -18.83 -10.66 -3.27
CA ASP A 162 -18.19 -11.67 -2.42
C ASP A 162 -16.75 -11.30 -1.97
N ALA A 163 -16.04 -10.49 -2.77
CA ALA A 163 -14.66 -10.09 -2.46
C ALA A 163 -14.57 -9.02 -1.36
N THR A 164 -15.66 -8.28 -1.09
CA THR A 164 -15.67 -7.19 -0.10
C THR A 164 -15.22 -7.70 1.27
N GLU A 165 -15.70 -8.84 1.76
CA GLU A 165 -15.31 -9.34 3.09
C GLU A 165 -13.82 -9.71 3.18
N SER A 166 -13.27 -10.30 2.12
CA SER A 166 -11.86 -10.68 2.06
C SER A 166 -10.92 -9.48 1.95
N PHE A 167 -11.37 -8.40 1.30
CA PHE A 167 -10.58 -7.21 0.99
C PHE A 167 -11.15 -5.93 1.62
N ARG A 168 -11.89 -6.03 2.73
CA ARG A 168 -12.46 -4.85 3.42
C ARG A 168 -11.40 -3.93 4.03
N ASP A 169 -10.23 -4.48 4.33
CA ASP A 169 -9.03 -3.73 4.72
C ASP A 169 -7.89 -4.04 3.73
N TRP A 170 -6.78 -3.31 3.84
CA TRP A 170 -5.64 -3.47 2.94
C TRP A 170 -5.01 -4.86 3.03
N VAL A 171 -4.83 -5.47 1.86
CA VAL A 171 -4.19 -6.77 1.65
C VAL A 171 -3.01 -6.56 0.69
N PRO A 172 -1.76 -6.88 1.09
CA PRO A 172 -0.62 -6.84 0.18
C PRO A 172 -0.80 -7.93 -0.88
N VAL A 173 -0.70 -7.57 -2.17
CA VAL A 173 -0.94 -8.50 -3.28
C VAL A 173 0.19 -8.56 -4.29
N ALA A 174 1.03 -7.54 -4.37
CA ALA A 174 2.09 -7.46 -5.36
C ALA A 174 3.33 -6.76 -4.80
N LEU A 175 4.47 -7.11 -5.37
CA LEU A 175 5.73 -6.38 -5.28
C LEU A 175 5.95 -5.67 -6.62
N VAL A 176 6.45 -4.44 -6.58
CA VAL A 176 6.78 -3.67 -7.78
C VAL A 176 8.22 -3.19 -7.67
N THR A 177 9.03 -3.51 -8.68
CA THR A 177 10.35 -2.90 -8.87
C THR A 177 10.19 -1.76 -9.86
N LEU A 178 10.58 -0.55 -9.47
CA LEU A 178 10.56 0.65 -10.30
C LEU A 178 12.00 1.08 -10.58
N LYS A 179 12.33 1.24 -11.86
CA LYS A 179 13.54 1.91 -12.33
C LYS A 179 13.16 3.24 -12.96
N ALA A 180 13.74 4.34 -12.51
CA ALA A 180 13.46 5.69 -12.99
C ALA A 180 14.76 6.44 -13.29
N GLY A 181 14.66 7.50 -14.11
CA GLY A 181 15.79 8.40 -14.39
C GLY A 181 16.37 9.02 -13.13
N ALA A 182 17.64 9.44 -13.23
CA ALA A 182 18.36 10.05 -12.11
C ALA A 182 17.61 11.30 -11.58
N GLY A 183 17.57 11.44 -10.26
CA GLY A 183 16.91 12.56 -9.59
C GLY A 183 15.38 12.53 -9.58
N MET A 184 14.74 11.52 -10.17
CA MET A 184 13.28 11.36 -10.09
C MET A 184 12.86 10.82 -8.72
N ASN A 185 11.83 11.42 -8.13
CA ASN A 185 11.21 10.88 -6.91
C ASN A 185 10.31 9.69 -7.25
N THR A 186 10.81 8.47 -7.03
CA THR A 186 10.10 7.21 -7.31
C THR A 186 8.78 7.10 -6.52
N MET A 187 8.69 7.71 -5.35
CA MET A 187 7.46 7.71 -4.53
C MET A 187 6.33 8.51 -5.19
N GLU A 188 6.66 9.64 -5.83
CA GLU A 188 5.68 10.48 -6.55
C GLU A 188 5.22 9.85 -7.87
N LEU A 189 6.07 9.03 -8.49
CA LEU A 189 5.73 8.29 -9.70
C LEU A 189 4.79 7.11 -9.44
N MET A 190 4.83 6.53 -8.24
CA MET A 190 4.18 5.27 -7.92
C MET A 190 2.66 5.24 -8.21
N PRO A 191 1.86 6.30 -7.95
CA PRO A 191 0.46 6.32 -8.36
C PRO A 191 0.25 6.12 -9.86
N GLN A 192 1.10 6.73 -10.70
CA GLN A 192 1.02 6.57 -12.16
C GLN A 192 1.41 5.15 -12.59
N VAL A 193 2.43 4.58 -11.94
CA VAL A 193 2.89 3.20 -12.16
C VAL A 193 1.78 2.21 -11.79
N ILE A 194 1.14 2.36 -10.62
CA ILE A 194 0.01 1.53 -10.20
C ILE A 194 -1.15 1.67 -11.19
N GLY A 195 -1.44 2.90 -11.62
CA GLY A 195 -2.48 3.15 -12.61
C GLY A 195 -2.22 2.45 -13.94
N ALA A 196 -0.97 2.43 -14.42
CA ALA A 196 -0.59 1.75 -15.65
C ALA A 196 -0.64 0.21 -15.50
N CYS A 197 -0.16 -0.32 -14.37
CA CYS A 197 -0.02 -1.76 -14.10
C CYS A 197 -1.18 -2.35 -13.29
N CYS A 198 -2.32 -1.65 -13.21
CA CYS A 198 -3.40 -2.03 -12.30
C CYS A 198 -4.01 -3.40 -12.63
N ARG A 199 -3.90 -3.86 -13.88
CA ARG A 199 -4.47 -5.14 -14.34
C ARG A 199 -3.63 -6.32 -13.86
N GLU A 200 -2.31 -6.16 -13.91
CA GLU A 200 -1.28 -7.07 -13.46
C GLU A 200 -1.35 -7.20 -11.94
N ILE A 201 -1.40 -6.06 -11.22
CA ILE A 201 -1.51 -6.00 -9.76
C ILE A 201 -2.78 -6.74 -9.27
N VAL A 202 -3.91 -6.55 -9.95
CA VAL A 202 -5.16 -7.24 -9.61
C VAL A 202 -5.07 -8.73 -9.90
N GLU A 203 -4.41 -9.12 -11.00
CA GLU A 203 -4.17 -10.53 -11.30
C GLU A 203 -3.30 -11.20 -10.24
N CYS A 204 -2.29 -10.52 -9.67
CA CYS A 204 -1.53 -11.02 -8.52
C CYS A 204 -2.45 -11.37 -7.35
N GLY A 205 -3.37 -10.47 -6.99
CA GLY A 205 -4.38 -10.74 -5.96
C GLY A 205 -5.30 -11.91 -6.31
N CYS A 206 -5.67 -12.06 -7.59
CA CYS A 206 -6.51 -13.15 -8.07
C CYS A 206 -5.82 -14.53 -8.04
N GLN A 207 -4.50 -14.59 -8.13
CA GLN A 207 -3.75 -15.85 -7.98
C GLN A 207 -3.85 -16.39 -6.55
N ALA A 208 -3.76 -15.52 -5.55
CA ALA A 208 -3.93 -15.91 -4.16
C ALA A 208 -5.41 -16.14 -3.80
N ILE A 209 -6.30 -15.27 -4.30
CA ILE A 209 -7.71 -15.18 -3.91
C ILE A 209 -8.60 -15.00 -5.15
N PRO A 210 -9.01 -16.10 -5.81
CA PRO A 210 -9.71 -16.06 -7.10
C PRO A 210 -11.05 -15.30 -7.09
N VAL A 211 -11.70 -15.16 -5.93
CA VAL A 211 -12.96 -14.39 -5.80
C VAL A 211 -12.79 -12.91 -6.18
N LEU A 212 -11.57 -12.37 -6.10
CA LEU A 212 -11.25 -11.00 -6.51
C LEU A 212 -11.54 -10.75 -8.01
N ARG A 213 -11.54 -11.78 -8.86
CA ARG A 213 -11.90 -11.66 -10.29
C ARG A 213 -13.33 -11.17 -10.52
N LYS A 214 -14.22 -11.39 -9.55
CA LYS A 214 -15.62 -10.95 -9.62
C LYS A 214 -15.82 -9.49 -9.19
N ALA A 215 -14.83 -8.92 -8.49
CA ALA A 215 -14.93 -7.55 -7.99
C ALA A 215 -14.87 -6.54 -9.15
N SER A 216 -15.67 -5.48 -9.04
CA SER A 216 -15.60 -4.38 -10.00
C SER A 216 -14.26 -3.67 -9.89
N ARG A 217 -13.59 -3.40 -11.01
CA ARG A 217 -12.35 -2.61 -11.00
C ARG A 217 -12.56 -1.20 -10.45
N ALA A 218 -13.77 -0.66 -10.55
CA ALA A 218 -14.10 0.66 -10.04
C ALA A 218 -14.24 0.72 -8.50
N SER A 219 -14.43 -0.43 -7.83
CA SER A 219 -14.46 -0.54 -6.37
C SER A 219 -13.08 -0.86 -5.77
N MET A 220 -12.09 -1.18 -6.60
CA MET A 220 -10.73 -1.45 -6.15
C MET A 220 -10.04 -0.15 -5.76
N GLN A 221 -9.37 -0.20 -4.61
CA GLN A 221 -8.57 0.88 -4.08
C GLN A 221 -7.15 0.36 -3.88
N TYR A 222 -6.19 1.26 -4.08
CA TYR A 222 -4.77 0.93 -4.08
C TYR A 222 -4.06 1.75 -3.00
N ALA A 223 -3.06 1.14 -2.41
CA ALA A 223 -2.08 1.77 -1.54
C ALA A 223 -0.72 1.14 -1.80
N PHE A 224 0.34 1.83 -1.44
CA PHE A 224 1.70 1.33 -1.52
C PHE A 224 2.57 1.84 -0.38
N GLU A 225 3.71 1.19 -0.18
CA GLU A 225 4.79 1.64 0.67
C GLU A 225 6.12 1.05 0.18
N PRO A 226 7.28 1.65 0.48
CA PRO A 226 8.58 1.09 0.16
C PRO A 226 8.76 -0.32 0.73
N SER A 227 9.38 -1.21 -0.03
CA SER A 227 9.54 -2.62 0.33
C SER A 227 10.32 -2.80 1.64
N ASP A 228 11.31 -1.97 1.92
CA ASP A 228 12.08 -2.05 3.18
C ASP A 228 11.20 -1.71 4.38
N SER A 229 10.44 -0.61 4.29
CA SER A 229 9.47 -0.20 5.33
C SER A 229 8.41 -1.29 5.55
N TRP A 230 7.86 -1.85 4.46
CA TRP A 230 6.94 -2.98 4.53
C TRP A 230 7.57 -4.21 5.19
N ARG A 231 8.80 -4.57 4.80
CA ARG A 231 9.47 -5.77 5.28
C ARG A 231 9.70 -5.69 6.79
N THR A 232 10.30 -4.60 7.24
CA THR A 232 10.61 -4.36 8.65
C THR A 232 9.36 -4.29 9.52
N HIS A 233 8.33 -3.56 9.08
CA HIS A 233 7.20 -3.24 9.94
C HIS A 233 6.02 -4.21 9.80
N VAL A 234 5.83 -4.81 8.62
CA VAL A 234 4.67 -5.63 8.27
C VAL A 234 5.06 -7.10 8.10
N TYR A 235 6.01 -7.41 7.21
CA TYR A 235 6.35 -8.79 6.86
C TYR A 235 7.04 -9.55 8.00
N ASP A 236 8.11 -9.00 8.55
CA ASP A 236 8.85 -9.64 9.65
C ASP A 236 7.97 -9.77 10.90
N GLY A 237 7.03 -8.85 11.06
CA GLY A 237 5.99 -8.94 12.07
C GLY A 237 4.91 -9.98 11.79
N LEU A 238 4.67 -10.38 10.55
CA LEU A 238 3.62 -11.34 10.23
C LEU A 238 3.86 -12.68 10.89
N PHE A 239 5.10 -13.16 10.81
CA PHE A 239 5.50 -14.49 11.27
C PHE A 239 6.02 -14.50 12.71
N SER A 240 6.50 -13.37 13.23
CA SER A 240 7.04 -13.28 14.60
C SER A 240 6.12 -12.61 15.62
N ARG A 241 4.99 -11.99 15.23
CA ARG A 241 4.18 -11.18 16.16
C ARG A 241 3.55 -11.99 17.29
N ALA A 242 3.15 -13.24 17.05
CA ALA A 242 2.63 -14.09 18.12
C ALA A 242 3.69 -14.30 19.21
N ASP A 243 4.92 -14.65 18.79
CA ASP A 243 6.05 -14.84 19.70
C ASP A 243 6.48 -13.53 20.35
N ARG A 244 6.59 -12.42 19.60
CA ARG A 244 6.92 -11.10 20.15
C ARG A 244 5.90 -10.62 21.18
N ARG A 245 4.59 -10.82 20.92
CA ARG A 245 3.54 -10.49 21.90
C ARG A 245 3.59 -11.39 23.11
N LYS A 246 3.91 -12.68 22.94
CA LYS A 246 4.11 -13.62 24.04
C LYS A 246 5.31 -13.22 24.90
N THR A 247 6.45 -12.90 24.31
CA THR A 247 7.65 -12.41 25.01
C THR A 247 7.37 -11.09 25.71
N ALA A 248 6.68 -10.15 25.06
CA ALA A 248 6.28 -8.88 25.67
C ALA A 248 5.30 -9.06 26.84
N ALA A 249 4.33 -9.96 26.71
CA ALA A 249 3.39 -10.30 27.80
C ALA A 249 4.14 -10.90 29.00
N SER A 250 5.10 -11.78 28.74
CA SER A 250 6.00 -12.33 29.76
C SER A 250 6.82 -11.26 30.46
N ALA A 251 7.39 -10.29 29.72
CA ALA A 251 8.19 -9.21 30.28
C ALA A 251 7.38 -8.27 31.20
N LEU A 252 6.11 -7.99 30.86
CA LEU A 252 5.21 -7.23 31.72
C LEU A 252 4.56 -8.06 32.84
N GLY A 253 4.67 -9.40 32.79
CA GLY A 253 4.00 -10.30 33.73
C GLY A 253 2.47 -10.30 33.57
N VAL A 254 1.99 -10.20 32.33
CA VAL A 254 0.55 -10.25 32.00
C VAL A 254 0.24 -11.46 31.12
N GLU A 255 -1.02 -11.89 31.09
CA GLU A 255 -1.45 -12.95 30.19
C GLU A 255 -1.45 -12.48 28.73
N ILE A 256 -1.26 -13.43 27.81
CA ILE A 256 -1.34 -13.17 26.37
C ILE A 256 -2.77 -12.76 26.05
N GLY A 257 -2.95 -11.54 25.55
CA GLY A 257 -4.28 -10.99 25.25
C GLY A 257 -4.90 -10.21 26.42
N ALA A 258 -4.15 -9.90 27.48
CA ALA A 258 -4.57 -8.98 28.53
C ALA A 258 -5.11 -7.66 27.94
N SER A 259 -6.10 -7.08 28.62
CA SER A 259 -6.72 -5.83 28.21
C SER A 259 -5.74 -4.66 28.25
N ALA A 260 -5.98 -3.62 27.45
CA ALA A 260 -5.14 -2.42 27.43
C ALA A 260 -5.02 -1.76 28.83
N ALA A 261 -6.06 -1.86 29.65
CA ALA A 261 -6.07 -1.36 31.02
C ALA A 261 -5.11 -2.15 31.93
N GLU A 262 -5.09 -3.48 31.79
CA GLU A 262 -4.18 -4.37 32.53
C GLU A 262 -2.74 -4.17 32.10
N VAL A 263 -2.47 -4.11 30.79
CA VAL A 263 -1.14 -3.82 30.24
C VAL A 263 -0.61 -2.49 30.78
N LYS A 264 -1.44 -1.43 30.79
CA LYS A 264 -1.07 -0.11 31.34
C LYS A 264 -0.87 -0.14 32.85
N LYS A 265 -1.64 -0.93 33.59
CA LYS A 265 -1.48 -1.11 35.04
C LYS A 265 -0.15 -1.82 35.35
N ALA A 266 0.15 -2.91 34.65
CA ALA A 266 1.38 -3.68 34.81
C ALA A 266 2.63 -2.84 34.46
N HIS A 267 2.59 -2.12 33.34
CA HIS A 267 3.67 -1.20 32.94
C HIS A 267 3.96 -0.15 34.01
N ARG A 268 2.93 0.56 34.52
CA ARG A 268 3.12 1.55 35.59
C ARG A 268 3.72 0.95 36.86
N LYS A 269 3.30 -0.27 37.22
CA LYS A 269 3.86 -0.99 38.37
C LYS A 269 5.35 -1.29 38.16
N LYS A 270 5.73 -1.86 37.02
CA LYS A 270 7.13 -2.16 36.68
C LYS A 270 8.00 -0.90 36.60
N MET A 271 7.49 0.20 36.05
CA MET A 271 8.22 1.48 36.00
C MET A 271 8.52 2.05 37.41
N MET A 272 7.61 1.86 38.38
CA MET A 272 7.86 2.25 39.77
C MET A 272 8.86 1.30 40.45
N GLU A 273 8.80 0.01 40.13
CA GLU A 273 9.71 -1.00 40.70
C GLU A 273 11.16 -0.82 40.22
N LEU A 274 11.34 -0.49 38.94
CA LEU A 274 12.63 -0.37 38.26
C LEU A 274 13.15 1.08 38.19
N HIS A 275 12.59 1.99 38.99
CA HIS A 275 13.01 3.39 38.98
C HIS A 275 14.46 3.54 39.48
N PRO A 276 15.33 4.33 38.81
CA PRO A 276 16.75 4.45 39.16
C PRO A 276 16.97 4.89 40.61
N ASP A 277 16.12 5.78 41.15
CA ASP A 277 16.21 6.21 42.56
C ASP A 277 16.09 5.07 43.58
N ARG A 278 15.53 3.92 43.23
CA ARG A 278 15.42 2.76 44.14
C ARG A 278 16.72 1.97 44.28
N PHE A 279 17.69 2.22 43.40
CA PHE A 279 18.98 1.55 43.36
C PHE A 279 20.14 2.50 43.70
N ALA A 280 19.85 3.61 44.40
CA ALA A 280 20.87 4.54 44.86
C ALA A 280 21.88 3.82 45.78
N GLY A 281 23.13 3.72 45.33
CA GLY A 281 24.22 3.03 46.05
C GLY A 281 24.49 1.59 45.62
N ASP A 282 23.76 1.04 44.63
CA ASP A 282 23.99 -0.27 44.02
C ASP A 282 24.14 -0.13 42.50
N GLU A 283 25.39 0.02 42.03
CA GLU A 283 25.69 0.23 40.62
C GLU A 283 25.32 -1.00 39.75
N GLU A 284 25.51 -2.22 40.27
CA GLU A 284 25.15 -3.44 39.54
C GLU A 284 23.62 -3.62 39.44
N GLY A 285 22.90 -3.34 40.55
CA GLY A 285 21.44 -3.35 40.57
C GLY A 285 20.84 -2.30 39.64
N ALA A 286 21.42 -1.10 39.61
CA ALA A 286 20.99 -0.03 38.72
C ALA A 286 21.14 -0.40 37.23
N ALA A 287 22.26 -1.01 36.83
CA ALA A 287 22.47 -1.46 35.46
C ALA A 287 21.44 -2.51 35.03
N LYS A 288 21.20 -3.54 35.86
CA LYS A 288 20.18 -4.56 35.61
C LYS A 288 18.77 -3.99 35.54
N ALA A 289 18.43 -3.08 36.46
CA ALA A 289 17.14 -2.43 36.47
C ALA A 289 16.91 -1.58 35.21
N GLN A 290 17.96 -0.93 34.71
CA GLN A 290 17.90 -0.16 33.47
C GLN A 290 17.68 -1.06 32.24
N GLU A 291 18.36 -2.20 32.15
CA GLU A 291 18.12 -3.19 31.08
C GLU A 291 16.67 -3.72 31.12
N GLU A 292 16.17 -4.08 32.31
CA GLU A 292 14.78 -4.50 32.49
C GLU A 292 13.78 -3.38 32.16
N LEU A 293 14.09 -2.13 32.49
CA LEU A 293 13.25 -0.97 32.19
C LEU A 293 13.09 -0.79 30.67
N ILE A 294 14.18 -0.92 29.91
CA ILE A 294 14.16 -0.86 28.44
C ILE A 294 13.28 -2.00 27.89
N ALA A 295 13.42 -3.21 28.42
CA ALA A 295 12.58 -4.35 28.03
C ALA A 295 11.09 -4.13 28.36
N VAL A 296 10.77 -3.56 29.52
CA VAL A 296 9.41 -3.22 29.96
C VAL A 296 8.79 -2.14 29.06
N GLN A 297 9.55 -1.11 28.69
CA GLN A 297 9.09 -0.06 27.77
C GLN A 297 8.81 -0.64 26.38
N SER A 298 9.74 -1.41 25.82
CA SER A 298 9.58 -2.09 24.54
C SER A 298 8.37 -3.06 24.53
N ALA A 299 8.16 -3.79 25.63
CA ALA A 299 7.03 -4.69 25.80
C ALA A 299 5.68 -3.94 25.83
N TYR A 300 5.61 -2.80 26.53
CA TYR A 300 4.43 -1.94 26.59
C TYR A 300 4.05 -1.39 25.22
N GLU A 301 5.03 -0.95 24.44
CA GLU A 301 4.83 -0.51 23.06
C GLU A 301 4.32 -1.64 22.16
N THR A 302 4.95 -2.81 22.25
CA THR A 302 4.59 -4.01 21.46
C THR A 302 3.16 -4.48 21.73
N LEU A 303 2.69 -4.36 22.97
CA LEU A 303 1.34 -4.76 23.37
C LEU A 303 0.27 -3.70 23.08
N GLY A 304 0.65 -2.55 22.50
CA GLY A 304 -0.29 -1.51 22.07
C GLY A 304 -0.67 -0.54 23.17
N GLY A 305 0.11 -0.44 24.25
CA GLY A 305 -0.11 0.53 25.33
C GLY A 305 -0.03 2.00 24.90
N GLY A 306 0.50 2.27 23.71
CA GLY A 306 0.60 3.61 23.11
C GLY A 306 -0.05 3.76 21.74
N GLN A 307 -0.77 2.73 21.25
CA GLN A 307 -1.50 2.86 19.99
C GLN A 307 -2.75 3.72 20.24
N GLY A 308 -2.64 5.01 19.89
CA GLY A 308 -3.80 5.81 19.60
C GLY A 308 -4.68 5.07 18.59
N THR A 309 -5.98 5.33 18.63
CA THR A 309 -6.99 4.84 17.69
C THR A 309 -6.59 5.19 16.26
N ALA A 310 -5.68 4.42 15.67
CA ALA A 310 -5.15 4.67 14.34
C ALA A 310 -6.26 4.36 13.35
N SER A 311 -6.92 5.42 12.89
CA SER A 311 -7.63 5.59 11.62
C SER A 311 -8.05 4.28 10.93
N GLY A 312 -9.09 3.60 11.45
CA GLY A 312 -9.98 2.66 10.75
C GLY A 312 -9.39 1.35 10.17
N SER A 313 -8.14 1.34 9.69
CA SER A 313 -7.47 0.23 9.02
C SER A 313 -6.52 -0.47 9.98
N ARG A 314 -6.68 -1.79 10.09
CA ARG A 314 -5.81 -2.65 10.87
C ARG A 314 -4.48 -2.80 10.19
N TYR A 315 -4.46 -2.94 8.87
CA TYR A 315 -3.22 -2.97 8.10
C TYR A 315 -2.37 -1.71 8.35
N ALA A 316 -2.99 -0.52 8.31
CA ALA A 316 -2.29 0.74 8.59
C ALA A 316 -1.72 0.78 10.03
N SER A 317 -2.40 0.14 10.98
CA SER A 317 -1.95 0.06 12.38
C SER A 317 -0.79 -0.91 12.63
N ILE A 318 -0.47 -1.79 11.67
CA ILE A 318 0.70 -2.69 11.77
C ILE A 318 1.97 -1.84 11.66
N GLY A 319 3.00 -2.18 12.45
CA GLY A 319 4.26 -1.43 12.49
C GLY A 319 4.33 -0.34 13.56
N GLY A 320 3.19 0.02 14.16
CA GLY A 320 3.17 1.06 15.20
C GLY A 320 3.55 2.44 14.66
N LYS A 321 4.04 3.32 15.54
CA LYS A 321 4.36 4.72 15.21
C LYS A 321 5.58 4.88 14.29
N ALA A 322 6.45 3.88 14.23
CA ALA A 322 7.67 3.92 13.41
C ALA A 322 7.36 3.82 11.91
N ARG A 323 6.22 3.24 11.53
CA ARG A 323 5.82 3.08 10.15
C ARG A 323 5.11 4.34 9.66
N VAL A 324 5.79 5.09 8.80
CA VAL A 324 5.30 6.38 8.28
C VAL A 324 5.12 6.41 6.76
N ASP A 325 5.65 5.42 6.04
CA ASP A 325 5.73 5.45 4.57
C ASP A 325 4.51 4.84 3.86
N PHE A 326 3.48 4.44 4.61
CA PHE A 326 2.26 3.90 4.02
C PHE A 326 1.42 5.03 3.41
N SER A 327 1.31 5.04 2.09
CA SER A 327 0.59 6.08 1.33
C SER A 327 -0.91 6.18 1.65
N GLY A 328 -1.52 5.12 2.16
CA GLY A 328 -2.97 5.04 2.31
C GLY A 328 -3.68 4.98 0.96
N GLN A 329 -4.96 5.34 0.95
CA GLN A 329 -5.77 5.26 -0.27
C GLN A 329 -5.33 6.28 -1.31
N LEU A 330 -4.96 5.80 -2.51
CA LEU A 330 -4.71 6.67 -3.65
C LEU A 330 -6.00 7.23 -4.25
N SER A 331 -5.95 8.50 -4.69
CA SER A 331 -7.04 9.14 -5.42
C SER A 331 -7.13 8.61 -6.86
N LYS A 332 -8.34 8.65 -7.44
CA LYS A 332 -8.55 8.18 -8.83
C LYS A 332 -7.80 9.06 -9.83
N GLU A 333 -7.66 10.33 -9.51
CA GLU A 333 -6.95 11.34 -10.28
C GLU A 333 -5.45 11.02 -10.35
N ALA A 334 -4.85 10.63 -9.21
CA ALA A 334 -3.43 10.29 -9.13
C ALA A 334 -3.08 9.01 -9.92
N LEU A 335 -4.02 8.05 -10.00
CA LEU A 335 -3.84 6.84 -10.80
C LEU A 335 -3.90 7.12 -12.31
N GLY A 336 -4.55 8.20 -12.74
CA GLY A 336 -4.81 8.48 -14.15
C GLY A 336 -5.66 7.40 -14.84
N ALA A 337 -5.53 7.27 -16.15
CA ALA A 337 -6.30 6.28 -16.91
C ALA A 337 -5.82 4.84 -16.62
N LEU A 338 -6.66 4.05 -15.93
CA LEU A 338 -6.33 2.70 -15.47
C LEU A 338 -6.02 1.73 -16.62
N GLY A 339 -4.93 0.97 -16.48
CA GLY A 339 -4.50 -0.07 -17.40
C GLY A 339 -4.07 0.43 -18.77
N LYS A 340 -3.84 1.74 -18.91
CA LYS A 340 -3.33 2.35 -20.14
C LYS A 340 -1.84 2.64 -19.98
N GLU A 341 -1.09 2.26 -21.00
CA GLU A 341 0.32 2.60 -21.12
C GLU A 341 0.52 4.13 -21.04
N ARG A 342 1.61 4.53 -20.39
CA ARG A 342 2.02 5.93 -20.22
C ARG A 342 3.16 6.20 -21.18
N VAL A 343 3.22 7.40 -21.76
CA VAL A 343 4.33 7.79 -22.66
C VAL A 343 5.68 7.65 -21.94
N ALA A 344 5.74 7.99 -20.66
CA ALA A 344 6.95 7.85 -19.84
C ALA A 344 7.43 6.38 -19.67
N GLN A 345 6.58 5.38 -19.93
CA GLN A 345 6.99 3.95 -19.93
C GLN A 345 7.85 3.56 -21.11
N THR A 346 7.86 4.36 -22.18
CA THR A 346 8.65 4.09 -23.39
C THR A 346 9.77 5.10 -23.59
N MET A 347 9.76 6.21 -22.85
CA MET A 347 10.81 7.22 -22.89
C MET A 347 12.13 6.69 -22.31
N ASP A 348 13.23 7.30 -22.73
CA ASP A 348 14.55 7.08 -22.16
C ASP A 348 14.64 7.66 -20.75
N PHE A 349 15.47 7.06 -19.90
CA PHE A 349 15.61 7.46 -18.50
C PHE A 349 16.09 8.92 -18.35
N ASP A 350 16.97 9.37 -19.25
CA ASP A 350 17.55 10.73 -19.23
C ASP A 350 16.52 11.84 -19.45
N ILE A 351 15.38 11.51 -20.06
CA ILE A 351 14.28 12.45 -20.34
C ILE A 351 13.05 12.18 -19.47
N GLY A 352 13.24 11.49 -18.33
CA GLY A 352 12.17 11.22 -17.37
C GLY A 352 11.39 9.92 -17.63
N GLY A 353 11.95 9.01 -18.41
CA GLY A 353 11.42 7.67 -18.60
C GLY A 353 11.49 6.81 -17.34
N TRP A 354 10.59 5.84 -17.22
CA TRP A 354 10.61 4.85 -16.16
C TRP A 354 10.19 3.47 -16.67
N ARG A 355 10.58 2.42 -15.94
CA ARG A 355 10.16 1.03 -16.19
C ARG A 355 9.75 0.40 -14.88
N ALA A 356 8.68 -0.38 -14.91
CA ALA A 356 8.18 -1.08 -13.74
C ALA A 356 7.84 -2.54 -14.08
N GLY A 357 8.29 -3.44 -13.22
CA GLY A 357 7.89 -4.84 -13.23
C GLY A 357 7.03 -5.15 -12.01
N VAL A 358 6.00 -5.98 -12.20
CA VAL A 358 5.08 -6.43 -11.14
C VAL A 358 5.30 -7.91 -10.89
N TYR A 359 5.46 -8.28 -9.62
CA TYR A 359 5.62 -9.64 -9.17
C TYR A 359 4.54 -10.01 -8.14
N PRO A 360 3.92 -11.20 -8.20
CA PRO A 360 2.93 -11.61 -7.21
C PRO A 360 3.50 -11.68 -5.80
N MET A 361 2.76 -11.16 -4.81
CA MET A 361 3.08 -11.40 -3.40
C MET A 361 2.98 -12.90 -3.08
N ASP A 362 3.78 -13.37 -2.12
CA ASP A 362 3.65 -14.74 -1.62
C ASP A 362 2.17 -15.02 -1.24
N PRO A 363 1.54 -16.09 -1.79
CA PRO A 363 0.15 -16.39 -1.53
C PRO A 363 -0.16 -16.60 -0.05
N THR A 364 0.79 -17.10 0.75
CA THR A 364 0.63 -17.32 2.20
C THR A 364 0.46 -16.00 2.93
N VAL A 365 1.26 -14.99 2.59
CA VAL A 365 1.15 -13.63 3.12
C VAL A 365 -0.22 -13.06 2.78
N THR A 366 -0.60 -13.09 1.51
CA THR A 366 -1.88 -12.56 1.04
C THR A 366 -3.05 -13.21 1.77
N LYS A 367 -3.05 -14.53 1.89
CA LYS A 367 -4.09 -15.32 2.58
C LYS A 367 -4.16 -15.05 4.08
N GLU A 368 -3.04 -14.79 4.74
CA GLU A 368 -3.00 -14.43 6.16
C GLU A 368 -3.74 -13.10 6.40
N PHE A 369 -3.50 -12.09 5.56
CA PHE A 369 -4.22 -10.81 5.65
C PHE A 369 -5.73 -10.96 5.36
N VAL A 370 -6.09 -11.75 4.34
CA VAL A 370 -7.50 -12.06 4.07
C VAL A 370 -8.16 -12.78 5.24
N THR A 371 -7.48 -13.76 5.84
CA THR A 371 -7.98 -14.50 7.01
C THR A 371 -8.24 -13.54 8.18
N ARG A 372 -7.31 -12.62 8.45
CA ARG A 372 -7.49 -11.58 9.48
C ARG A 372 -8.66 -10.65 9.20
N ASN A 373 -8.89 -10.32 7.93
CA ASN A 373 -10.05 -9.54 7.52
C ASN A 373 -11.33 -10.31 7.86
N LEU A 374 -11.46 -11.56 7.43
CA LEU A 374 -12.64 -12.39 7.70
C LEU A 374 -12.89 -12.60 9.20
N MET A 375 -11.84 -12.88 9.97
CA MET A 375 -11.93 -13.17 11.41
C MET A 375 -12.49 -12.05 12.27
N ALA A 376 -12.64 -10.85 11.73
CA ALA A 376 -13.20 -9.77 12.51
C ALA A 376 -14.31 -9.00 11.83
N GLY A 377 -14.86 -9.57 10.75
CA GLY A 377 -16.23 -9.26 10.34
C GLY A 377 -17.23 -9.99 11.24
N ASN A 378 -16.79 -11.11 11.79
CA ASN A 378 -17.43 -11.84 12.88
C ASN A 378 -17.09 -11.22 14.24
#